data_AF-E3MFY0-F1
#
_entry.id   AF-E3MFY0-F1
#
_cell.length_a   1.000
_cell.length_b   1.000
_cell.length_c   1.000
_cell.angle_alpha   90.00
_cell.angle_beta   90.00
_cell.angle_gamma   90.00
#
_symmetry.space_group_name_H-M   'P 1'
#
loop_
_entity.id
_entity.type
_entity.pdbx_description
1 polymer ?
#
loop_
_entity_poly.entity_id
_entity_poly.type
_entity_poly.pdbx_seq_one_letter_code
_entity_poly.pdbx_strand_id
1 'polypeptide(L)'
;MTICEVRLQFQNAEQPIALRDKDLIKKIPVIAAAIEVENANWETTDTIIADPIDIPFSREAGEFLLDNIRKYKMPDNETTVNDYPEADQLSLQELKPIMELAVFFNCTVFRHAIGFVVVKKLEKESFEDITRYLGTPVVEPGRYLDEADGWVNVSEPMP
;
A
#
# COMPACT_ATOMS: atom_id res chain seq x y z
N MET A 1 23.86 19.90 -12.53
CA MET A 1 22.83 19.04 -11.92
C MET A 1 21.50 19.65 -12.30
N THR A 2 20.57 18.88 -12.87
CA THR A 2 19.26 19.41 -13.29
C THR A 2 18.22 19.20 -12.20
N ILE A 3 17.28 20.14 -12.12
CA ILE A 3 16.23 20.17 -11.10
C ILE A 3 15.08 19.27 -11.56
N CYS A 4 14.56 18.44 -10.66
CA CYS A 4 13.26 17.81 -10.83
C CYS A 4 12.48 18.01 -9.54
N GLU A 5 11.29 18.56 -9.61
CA GLU A 5 10.39 18.71 -8.45
C GLU A 5 8.98 18.28 -8.83
N VAL A 6 8.39 17.43 -8.01
CA VAL A 6 6.97 17.07 -8.05
C VAL A 6 6.41 17.17 -6.62
N ARG A 7 5.15 17.54 -6.49
CA ARG A 7 4.48 17.68 -5.18
C ARG A 7 3.39 16.63 -5.06
N LEU A 8 3.36 15.93 -3.93
CA LEU A 8 2.36 14.91 -3.63
C LEU A 8 1.42 15.42 -2.53
N GLN A 9 0.13 15.49 -2.82
CA GLN A 9 -0.90 15.93 -1.88
C GLN A 9 -1.62 14.70 -1.29
N PHE A 10 -1.32 14.36 -0.03
CA PHE A 10 -1.98 13.27 0.69
C PHE A 10 -3.27 13.76 1.38
N GLN A 11 -4.23 12.86 1.65
CA GLN A 11 -5.58 13.22 2.10
C GLN A 11 -5.63 14.00 3.42
N ASN A 12 -4.73 13.69 4.36
CA ASN A 12 -4.66 14.31 5.68
C ASN A 12 -3.47 15.28 5.82
N ALA A 13 -2.84 15.67 4.72
CA ALA A 13 -1.70 16.59 4.74
C ALA A 13 -2.15 18.04 4.51
N GLU A 14 -1.82 18.95 5.43
CA GLU A 14 -2.05 20.39 5.22
C GLU A 14 -1.20 20.98 4.08
N GLN A 15 -0.03 20.38 3.82
CA GLN A 15 0.92 20.83 2.82
C GLN A 15 1.42 19.62 2.01
N PRO A 16 1.60 19.76 0.68
CA PRO A 16 2.16 18.70 -0.15
C PRO A 16 3.59 18.32 0.27
N ILE A 17 3.94 17.05 0.05
CA ILE A 17 5.33 16.58 0.15
C ILE A 17 6.03 16.87 -1.18
N ALA A 18 7.11 17.66 -1.13
CA ALA A 18 7.94 17.94 -2.30
C ALA A 18 8.99 16.83 -2.51
N LEU A 19 8.89 16.14 -3.64
CA LEU A 19 9.85 15.12 -4.08
C LEU A 19 10.82 15.74 -5.08
N ARG A 20 12.09 15.85 -4.66
CA ARG A 20 13.18 16.44 -5.47
C ARG A 20 14.28 15.46 -5.85
N ASP A 21 14.29 14.30 -5.19
CA ASP A 21 15.30 13.29 -5.39
C ASP A 21 14.95 12.41 -6.60
N LYS A 22 15.66 12.61 -7.71
CA LYS A 22 15.43 11.88 -8.97
C LYS A 22 15.53 10.38 -8.80
N ASP A 23 16.46 9.90 -7.99
CA ASP A 23 16.63 8.46 -7.78
C ASP A 23 15.46 7.87 -6.98
N LEU A 24 14.77 8.69 -6.18
CA LEU A 24 13.60 8.27 -5.41
C LEU A 24 12.37 8.28 -6.32
N ILE A 25 12.21 9.33 -7.13
CA ILE A 25 11.17 9.43 -8.15
C ILE A 25 11.20 8.21 -9.08
N LYS A 26 12.38 7.79 -9.54
CA LYS A 26 12.55 6.59 -10.38
C LYS A 26 12.12 5.29 -9.72
N LYS A 27 12.05 5.23 -8.38
CA LYS A 27 11.56 4.07 -7.64
C LYS A 27 10.04 4.02 -7.55
N ILE A 28 9.34 5.07 -7.98
CA ILE A 28 7.88 5.21 -7.90
C ILE A 28 7.33 5.31 -9.33
N PRO A 29 7.04 4.17 -10.00
CA PRO A 29 6.73 4.14 -11.43
C PRO A 29 5.61 5.09 -11.86
N VAL A 30 4.55 5.21 -11.06
CA VAL A 30 3.42 6.10 -11.39
C VAL A 30 3.84 7.57 -11.39
N ILE A 31 4.70 7.99 -10.46
CA ILE A 31 5.19 9.37 -10.39
C ILE A 31 6.19 9.65 -11.52
N ALA A 32 7.10 8.72 -11.79
CA ALA A 32 8.01 8.83 -12.93
C ALA A 32 7.25 8.96 -14.26
N ALA A 33 6.22 8.13 -14.46
CA ALA A 33 5.36 8.21 -15.64
C ALA A 33 4.59 9.54 -15.74
N ALA A 34 4.08 10.06 -14.61
CA ALA A 34 3.40 11.34 -14.58
C ALA A 34 4.33 12.50 -15.00
N ILE A 35 5.58 12.50 -14.52
CA ILE A 35 6.58 13.49 -14.92
C ILE A 35 6.95 13.33 -16.39
N GLU A 36 7.06 12.09 -16.88
CA GLU A 36 7.43 11.80 -18.26
C GLU A 36 6.39 12.26 -19.29
N VAL A 37 5.10 12.26 -18.92
CA VAL A 37 4.02 12.85 -19.72
C VAL A 37 4.23 14.36 -19.92
N GLU A 38 4.69 15.06 -18.88
CA GLU A 38 4.95 16.50 -18.93
C GLU A 38 6.28 16.83 -19.60
N ASN A 39 7.30 16.00 -19.39
CA ASN A 39 8.61 16.15 -20.00
C ASN A 39 9.34 14.80 -20.16
N ALA A 40 9.40 14.29 -21.39
CA ALA A 40 10.10 13.05 -21.72
C ALA A 40 11.61 13.05 -21.37
N ASN A 41 12.25 14.22 -21.28
CA ASN A 41 13.68 14.34 -21.01
C ASN A 41 14.00 14.75 -19.57
N TRP A 42 13.04 14.62 -18.63
CA TRP A 42 13.13 15.12 -17.25
C TRP A 42 14.38 14.67 -16.46
N GLU A 43 14.99 13.56 -16.84
CA GLU A 43 16.26 13.12 -16.26
C GLU A 43 17.42 14.08 -16.58
N THR A 44 17.40 14.67 -17.76
CA THR A 44 18.49 15.50 -18.32
C THR A 44 18.16 16.98 -18.43
N THR A 45 16.90 17.37 -18.17
CA THR A 45 16.43 18.76 -18.21
C THR A 45 15.72 19.16 -16.93
N ASP A 46 15.73 20.45 -16.62
CA ASP A 46 14.98 20.98 -15.48
C ASP A 46 13.47 20.76 -15.68
N THR A 47 12.80 20.21 -14.67
CA THR A 47 11.38 19.85 -14.71
C THR A 47 10.72 20.17 -13.37
N ILE A 48 9.68 20.98 -13.38
CA ILE A 48 8.93 21.32 -12.16
C ILE A 48 7.46 21.11 -12.49
N ILE A 49 6.84 20.13 -11.84
CA ILE A 49 5.40 19.89 -11.94
C ILE A 49 4.71 20.89 -11.01
N ALA A 50 3.98 21.85 -11.59
CA ALA A 50 3.39 22.95 -10.84
C ALA A 50 2.24 22.48 -9.94
N ASP A 51 1.34 21.67 -10.51
CA ASP A 51 0.16 21.16 -9.83
C ASP A 51 0.52 19.92 -8.99
N PRO A 52 0.15 19.89 -7.70
CA PRO A 52 0.34 18.70 -6.89
C PRO A 52 -0.46 17.50 -7.43
N ILE A 53 0.11 16.31 -7.30
CA ILE A 53 -0.56 15.05 -7.61
C ILE A 53 -1.32 14.61 -6.36
N ASP A 54 -2.65 14.49 -6.48
CA ASP A 54 -3.51 14.02 -5.41
C ASP A 54 -3.34 12.52 -5.17
N ILE A 55 -3.01 12.17 -3.93
CA ILE A 55 -2.79 10.79 -3.48
C ILE A 55 -3.92 10.41 -2.52
N PRO A 56 -4.77 9.42 -2.87
CA PRO A 56 -5.94 9.05 -2.08
C PRO A 56 -5.57 8.16 -0.87
N PHE A 57 -4.48 8.48 -0.19
CA PHE A 57 -3.94 7.77 0.96
C PHE A 57 -3.50 8.76 2.04
N SER A 58 -3.28 8.25 3.25
CA SER A 58 -2.75 9.05 4.34
C SER A 58 -1.28 9.40 4.12
N ARG A 59 -0.87 10.51 4.71
CA ARG A 59 0.50 11.02 4.68
C ARG A 59 1.46 10.04 5.34
N GLU A 60 1.05 9.39 6.42
CA GLU A 60 1.85 8.43 7.18
C GLU A 60 2.23 7.22 6.32
N ALA A 61 1.27 6.70 5.53
CA ALA A 61 1.56 5.63 4.57
C ALA A 61 2.53 6.10 3.48
N GLY A 62 2.36 7.35 3.02
CA GLY A 62 3.25 8.02 2.09
C GLY A 62 4.68 8.12 2.59
N GLU A 63 4.87 8.72 3.76
CA GLU A 63 6.17 8.90 4.41
C GLU A 63 6.85 7.55 4.66
N PHE A 64 6.10 6.56 5.14
CA PHE A 64 6.64 5.21 5.32
C PHE A 64 7.16 4.60 4.01
N LEU A 65 6.42 4.73 2.90
CA LEU A 65 6.89 4.24 1.60
C LEU A 65 8.14 4.99 1.16
N LEU A 66 8.14 6.33 1.22
CA LEU A 66 9.26 7.16 0.76
C LEU A 66 10.54 6.89 1.56
N ASP A 67 10.42 6.67 2.87
CA ASP A 67 11.55 6.41 3.76
C ASP A 67 12.17 5.01 3.57
N ASN A 68 11.39 4.04 3.07
CA ASN A 68 11.79 2.62 3.07
C ASN A 68 11.93 1.99 1.67
N ILE A 69 11.39 2.60 0.61
CA ILE A 69 11.40 2.04 -0.75
C ILE A 69 12.79 1.74 -1.32
N ARG A 70 13.82 2.45 -0.86
CA ARG A 70 15.22 2.21 -1.24
C ARG A 70 15.91 1.12 -0.44
N LYS A 71 15.43 0.86 0.78
CA LYS A 71 16.03 -0.08 1.72
C LYS A 71 15.61 -1.51 1.40
N TYR A 72 14.33 -1.68 1.05
CA TYR A 72 13.73 -3.00 0.93
C TYR A 72 14.07 -3.68 -0.39
N LYS A 73 14.35 -4.98 -0.30
CA LYS A 73 14.64 -5.85 -1.44
C LYS A 73 13.53 -6.86 -1.64
N MET A 74 13.48 -7.43 -2.83
CA MET A 74 12.56 -8.50 -3.16
C MET A 74 12.81 -9.68 -2.22
N PRO A 75 11.78 -10.23 -1.55
CA PRO A 75 11.95 -11.40 -0.71
C PRO A 75 12.32 -12.62 -1.57
N ASP A 76 13.16 -13.47 -1.00
CA ASP A 76 13.56 -14.78 -1.51
C ASP A 76 13.43 -15.85 -0.41
N ASN A 77 14.00 -17.03 -0.63
CA ASN A 77 13.89 -18.15 0.31
C ASN A 77 14.70 -17.95 1.61
N GLU A 78 15.67 -17.04 1.64
CA GLU A 78 16.51 -16.76 2.81
C GLU A 78 15.98 -15.56 3.61
N THR A 79 15.06 -14.80 3.02
CA THR A 79 14.49 -13.59 3.61
C THR A 79 13.71 -13.88 4.88
N THR A 80 13.87 -12.99 5.87
CA THR A 80 13.20 -13.02 7.17
C THR A 80 12.54 -11.67 7.45
N VAL A 81 11.69 -11.60 8.48
CA VAL A 81 11.07 -10.33 8.89
C VAL A 81 12.08 -9.28 9.36
N ASN A 82 13.27 -9.73 9.80
CA ASN A 82 14.36 -8.83 10.23
C ASN A 82 14.97 -8.04 9.08
N ASP A 83 14.75 -8.46 7.83
CA ASP A 83 15.16 -7.72 6.63
C ASP A 83 14.24 -6.51 6.36
N TYR A 84 13.11 -6.43 7.06
CA TYR A 84 12.10 -5.38 6.96
C TYR A 84 11.71 -4.83 8.34
N PRO A 85 12.68 -4.32 9.14
CA PRO A 85 12.49 -4.06 10.56
C PRO A 85 11.44 -2.97 10.85
N GLU A 86 11.33 -1.94 10.01
CA GLU A 86 10.31 -0.89 10.20
C GLU A 86 8.90 -1.43 9.92
N ALA A 87 8.74 -2.30 8.92
CA ALA A 87 7.45 -2.93 8.62
C ALA A 87 7.07 -3.97 9.69
N ASP A 88 8.04 -4.72 10.25
CA ASP A 88 7.75 -5.70 11.30
C ASP A 88 7.33 -5.05 12.64
N GLN A 89 7.61 -3.77 12.86
CA GLN A 89 7.13 -3.05 14.03
C GLN A 89 5.65 -2.64 13.92
N LEU A 90 5.10 -2.60 12.71
CA LEU A 90 3.71 -2.19 12.47
C LEU A 90 2.73 -3.34 12.67
N SER A 91 1.50 -3.00 13.05
CA SER A 91 0.38 -3.94 13.07
C SER A 91 -0.11 -4.24 11.65
N LEU A 92 -0.89 -5.32 11.49
CA LEU A 92 -1.54 -5.65 10.22
C LEU A 92 -2.41 -4.48 9.71
N GLN A 93 -3.14 -3.80 10.61
CA GLN A 93 -4.00 -2.66 10.24
C GLN A 93 -3.21 -1.46 9.71
N GLU A 94 -2.02 -1.21 10.27
CA GLU A 94 -1.12 -0.15 9.78
C GLU A 94 -0.43 -0.53 8.47
N LEU A 95 -0.12 -1.82 8.27
CA LEU A 95 0.51 -2.31 7.04
C LEU A 95 -0.45 -2.32 5.83
N LYS A 96 -1.76 -2.44 6.06
CA LYS A 96 -2.76 -2.48 5.00
C LYS A 96 -2.74 -1.24 4.09
N PRO A 97 -2.89 0.00 4.59
CA PRO A 97 -2.84 1.20 3.74
C PRO A 97 -1.47 1.38 3.05
N ILE A 98 -0.37 0.95 3.68
CA ILE A 98 0.98 0.99 3.08
C ILE A 98 1.07 0.04 1.88
N MET A 99 0.53 -1.19 2.02
CA MET A 99 0.51 -2.17 0.94
C MET A 99 -0.38 -1.71 -0.21
N GLU A 100 -1.56 -1.14 0.08
CA GLU A 100 -2.46 -0.58 -0.92
C GLU A 100 -1.84 0.61 -1.66
N LEU A 101 -1.13 1.49 -0.95
CA LEU A 101 -0.37 2.59 -1.57
C LEU A 101 0.74 2.05 -2.49
N ALA A 102 1.45 0.99 -2.08
CA ALA A 102 2.47 0.37 -2.90
C ALA A 102 1.88 -0.25 -4.19
N VAL A 103 0.66 -0.78 -4.14
CA VAL A 103 -0.10 -1.21 -5.33
C VAL A 103 -0.45 0.00 -6.19
N PHE A 104 -1.01 1.06 -5.60
CA PHE A 104 -1.41 2.28 -6.29
C PHE A 104 -0.24 2.90 -7.07
N PHE A 105 0.94 3.00 -6.45
CA PHE A 105 2.15 3.52 -7.11
C PHE A 105 2.88 2.51 -7.99
N ASN A 106 2.40 1.27 -8.08
CA ASN A 106 3.03 0.16 -8.79
C ASN A 106 4.47 -0.15 -8.32
N CYS A 107 4.76 0.05 -7.03
CA CYS A 107 6.05 -0.20 -6.40
C CYS A 107 6.23 -1.70 -6.11
N THR A 108 6.38 -2.52 -7.16
CA THR A 108 6.33 -3.99 -7.08
C THR A 108 7.27 -4.58 -6.01
N VAL A 109 8.56 -4.23 -6.01
CA VAL A 109 9.53 -4.76 -5.03
C VAL A 109 9.11 -4.43 -3.59
N PHE A 110 8.71 -3.18 -3.36
CA PHE A 110 8.27 -2.73 -2.04
C PHE A 110 6.97 -3.43 -1.62
N ARG A 111 6.00 -3.56 -2.53
CA ARG A 111 4.76 -4.32 -2.29
C ARG A 111 5.04 -5.76 -1.87
N HIS A 112 5.98 -6.44 -2.52
CA HIS A 112 6.34 -7.82 -2.15
C HIS A 112 7.03 -7.89 -0.78
N ALA A 113 7.89 -6.93 -0.44
CA ALA A 113 8.49 -6.83 0.90
C ALA A 113 7.42 -6.65 1.99
N ILE A 114 6.49 -5.70 1.81
CA ILE A 114 5.38 -5.49 2.76
C ILE A 114 4.48 -6.73 2.82
N GLY A 115 4.13 -7.32 1.68
CA GLY A 115 3.33 -8.53 1.61
C GLY A 115 3.98 -9.72 2.33
N PHE A 116 5.30 -9.86 2.25
CA PHE A 116 6.04 -10.88 3.00
C PHE A 116 5.85 -10.70 4.51
N VAL A 117 6.02 -9.48 5.02
CA VAL A 117 5.83 -9.18 6.45
C VAL A 117 4.39 -9.44 6.89
N VAL A 118 3.40 -9.04 6.07
CA VAL A 118 1.98 -9.31 6.31
C VAL A 118 1.71 -10.82 6.44
N VAL A 119 2.21 -11.64 5.50
CA VAL A 119 2.05 -13.10 5.56
C VAL A 119 2.67 -13.67 6.83
N LYS A 120 3.87 -13.24 7.21
CA LYS A 120 4.54 -13.69 8.44
C LYS A 120 3.84 -13.30 9.73
N LYS A 121 3.09 -12.19 9.72
CA LYS A 121 2.23 -11.83 10.84
C LYS A 121 0.97 -12.68 10.86
N LEU A 122 0.30 -12.86 9.72
CA LEU A 122 -0.90 -13.69 9.61
C LEU A 122 -0.67 -15.16 10.00
N GLU A 123 0.53 -15.71 9.78
CA GLU A 123 0.91 -17.06 10.25
C GLU A 123 0.74 -17.26 11.78
N LYS A 124 0.68 -16.17 12.56
CA LYS A 124 0.56 -16.19 14.04
C LYS A 124 -0.83 -15.79 14.54
N GLU A 125 -1.74 -15.39 13.65
CA GLU A 125 -3.06 -14.86 14.01
C GLU A 125 -4.12 -15.96 14.07
N SER A 126 -5.24 -15.66 14.74
CA SER A 126 -6.43 -16.51 14.73
C SER A 126 -7.11 -16.50 13.35
N PHE A 127 -7.90 -17.54 13.05
CA PHE A 127 -8.68 -17.57 11.80
C PHE A 127 -9.68 -16.40 11.71
N GLU A 128 -10.28 -16.02 12.85
CA GLU A 128 -11.18 -14.87 12.97
C GLU A 128 -10.46 -13.54 12.67
N ASP A 129 -9.22 -13.37 13.11
CA ASP A 129 -8.44 -12.16 12.85
C ASP A 129 -7.94 -12.10 11.40
N ILE A 130 -7.54 -13.25 10.83
CA ILE A 130 -7.21 -13.37 9.40
C ILE A 130 -8.40 -12.99 8.54
N THR A 131 -9.57 -13.55 8.81
CA THR A 131 -10.80 -13.28 8.04
C THR A 131 -11.27 -11.83 8.17
N ARG A 132 -11.14 -11.23 9.36
CA ARG A 132 -11.39 -9.79 9.55
C ARG A 132 -10.41 -8.94 8.73
N TYR A 133 -9.12 -9.28 8.73
CA TYR A 133 -8.11 -8.55 7.97
C TYR A 133 -8.37 -8.60 6.46
N LEU A 134 -8.72 -9.78 5.93
CA LEU A 134 -9.05 -10.02 4.53
C LEU A 134 -10.41 -9.44 4.11
N GLY A 135 -11.22 -8.96 5.05
CA GLY A 135 -12.57 -8.45 4.77
C GLY A 135 -13.58 -9.56 4.42
N THR A 136 -13.31 -10.79 4.85
CA THR A 136 -14.15 -11.97 4.61
C THR A 136 -14.67 -12.52 5.93
N PRO A 137 -15.50 -11.77 6.68
CA PRO A 137 -15.92 -12.17 8.02
C PRO A 137 -16.50 -13.59 8.01
N VAL A 138 -16.13 -14.39 9.02
CA VAL A 138 -16.70 -15.73 9.22
C VAL A 138 -18.20 -15.57 9.42
N VAL A 139 -18.97 -15.94 8.42
CA VAL A 139 -20.40 -16.18 8.59
C VAL A 139 -20.46 -17.53 9.31
N GLU A 140 -20.90 -17.55 10.57
CA GLU A 140 -21.27 -18.82 11.19
C GLU A 140 -22.19 -19.54 10.20
N PRO A 141 -22.01 -20.84 9.94
CA PRO A 141 -22.99 -21.58 9.16
C PRO A 141 -24.32 -21.46 9.92
N GLY A 142 -25.13 -20.49 9.50
CA GLY A 142 -26.48 -20.35 9.98
C GLY A 142 -27.13 -21.70 9.78
N ARG A 143 -28.01 -22.08 10.69
CA ARG A 143 -28.99 -23.11 10.37
C ARG A 143 -29.81 -22.59 9.19
N TYR A 144 -29.31 -22.84 7.98
CA TYR A 144 -29.95 -22.54 6.70
C TYR A 144 -31.10 -23.53 6.44
N LEU A 145 -31.45 -24.37 7.41
CA LEU A 145 -32.58 -25.26 7.36
C LEU A 145 -33.45 -24.89 8.56
N ASP A 146 -34.58 -24.24 8.29
CA ASP A 146 -35.67 -24.28 9.24
C ASP A 146 -36.28 -25.69 9.15
N GLU A 147 -36.11 -26.51 10.20
CA GLU A 147 -36.65 -27.88 10.24
C GLU A 147 -38.20 -27.90 10.15
N ALA A 148 -38.86 -26.74 10.32
CA ALA A 148 -40.31 -26.63 10.20
C ALA A 148 -40.82 -26.59 8.75
N ASP A 149 -40.05 -26.05 7.80
CA ASP A 149 -40.49 -25.90 6.41
C ASP A 149 -39.52 -26.48 5.36
N GLY A 150 -38.29 -26.81 5.75
CA GLY A 150 -37.28 -27.41 4.88
C GLY A 150 -36.64 -26.45 3.88
N TRP A 151 -36.83 -25.13 4.04
CA TRP A 151 -36.30 -24.12 3.12
C TRP A 151 -35.12 -23.33 3.71
N VAL A 152 -34.31 -22.80 2.79
CA VAL A 152 -33.18 -21.91 3.11
C VAL A 152 -33.68 -20.46 3.16
N ASN A 153 -33.79 -19.92 4.37
CA ASN A 153 -34.09 -18.51 4.59
C ASN A 153 -32.78 -17.71 4.60
N VAL A 154 -32.49 -17.04 3.47
CA VAL A 154 -31.37 -16.10 3.39
C VAL A 154 -31.85 -14.77 3.95
N SER A 155 -31.34 -14.37 5.12
CA SER A 155 -31.56 -13.02 5.62
C SER A 155 -30.76 -12.05 4.74
N GLU A 156 -31.45 -11.28 3.89
CA GLU A 156 -30.82 -10.18 3.14
C GLU A 156 -30.17 -9.20 4.13
N PRO A 157 -28.94 -8.71 3.88
CA PRO A 157 -28.41 -7.59 4.63
C PRO A 157 -29.26 -6.37 4.30
N MET A 158 -29.86 -5.74 5.33
CA MET A 158 -30.61 -4.51 5.16
C MET A 158 -29.70 -3.38 4.61
N PRO A 159 -30.26 -2.48 3.77
CA PRO A 159 -29.51 -1.40 3.11
C PRO A 159 -28.94 -0.35 4.06
#